data_AF-A0A2S7FCJ0-F1
#
_entry.id   AF-A0A2S7FCJ0-F1
#
_cell.length_a   1.000
_cell.length_b   1.000
_cell.length_c   1.000
_cell.angle_alpha   90.00
_cell.angle_beta   90.00
_cell.angle_gamma   90.00
#
_symmetry.space_group_name_H-M   'P 1'
#
loop_
_entity.id
_entity.type
_entity.pdbx_description
1 polymer ?
#
loop_
_entity_poly.entity_id
_entity_poly.type
_entity_poly.pdbx_seq_one_letter_code
_entity_poly.pdbx_strand_id
1 'polypeptide(L)'
;MRDLEFTKNEKAELIYDVVAGIMAVIAVLIVMMDFSSSFTERELYYIHIIDNIVYFSFVADYFIRMIFSKNKKKFFLHNIIDLIAIFPLGFFASVKYGSVLKLIRVVTYLLRLIGDIKEVVFTNNFIYALGITILITIAGSIGMYLFEVNNNGGINNYGDALWWSIVTVSTVGYGDISVVTRGGRIVACILMITGVGFLSMLTSTMSTFFFNRHTKRVINNNSENTQNSILDISNLSEENKKNIISYYNYLCFKEEYKP
;
A
#
# COMPACT_ATOMS: atom_id res chain seq x y z
N MET A 1 -10.49 10.57 -7.89
CA MET A 1 -11.16 10.93 -9.16
C MET A 1 -10.12 10.97 -10.29
N ARG A 2 -9.70 9.79 -10.75
CA ARG A 2 -8.98 9.65 -12.02
C ARG A 2 -10.03 9.55 -13.11
N ASP A 3 -10.33 10.66 -13.78
CA ASP A 3 -11.15 10.71 -15.00
C ASP A 3 -10.38 10.14 -16.19
N LEU A 4 -9.88 8.91 -16.05
CA LEU A 4 -9.46 8.09 -17.18
C LEU A 4 -10.72 7.36 -17.67
N GLU A 5 -11.50 8.03 -18.52
CA GLU A 5 -12.55 7.43 -19.35
C GLU A 5 -12.00 6.38 -20.35
N PHE A 6 -10.81 5.80 -20.10
CA PHE A 6 -10.18 4.85 -21.01
C PHE A 6 -10.74 3.44 -20.87
N THR A 7 -11.25 3.07 -19.70
CA THR A 7 -11.86 1.76 -19.54
C THR A 7 -13.01 1.83 -18.55
N LYS A 8 -14.24 1.72 -19.06
CA LYS A 8 -15.45 1.33 -18.29
C LYS A 8 -15.32 -0.08 -17.65
N ASN A 9 -14.10 -0.60 -17.53
CA ASN A 9 -13.77 -1.97 -17.24
C ASN A 9 -12.73 -2.00 -16.11
N GLU A 10 -13.22 -2.22 -14.90
CA GLU A 10 -12.48 -2.31 -13.64
C GLU A 10 -11.25 -3.24 -13.72
N LYS A 11 -11.33 -4.30 -14.55
CA LYS A 11 -10.21 -5.24 -14.77
C LYS A 11 -9.03 -4.64 -15.51
N ALA A 12 -9.27 -3.70 -16.43
CA ALA A 12 -8.21 -3.09 -17.23
C ALA A 12 -7.46 -2.00 -16.46
N GLU A 13 -8.16 -1.25 -15.60
CA GLU A 13 -7.53 -0.36 -14.63
C GLU A 13 -6.65 -1.14 -13.64
N LEU A 14 -7.15 -2.27 -13.14
CA LEU A 14 -6.36 -3.15 -12.26
C LEU A 14 -5.09 -3.67 -12.93
N ILE A 15 -5.16 -4.13 -14.19
CA ILE A 15 -3.99 -4.61 -14.93
C ILE A 15 -2.97 -3.49 -15.11
N TYR A 16 -3.44 -2.29 -15.43
CA TYR A 16 -2.59 -1.12 -15.61
C TYR A 16 -1.86 -0.72 -14.32
N ASP A 17 -2.57 -0.67 -13.20
CA ASP A 17 -1.98 -0.36 -11.89
C ASP A 17 -0.96 -1.44 -11.47
N VAL A 18 -1.25 -2.72 -11.74
CA VAL A 18 -0.31 -3.83 -11.46
C VAL A 18 0.96 -3.73 -12.33
N VAL A 19 0.81 -3.43 -13.62
CA VAL A 19 1.95 -3.26 -14.54
C VAL A 19 2.81 -2.06 -14.12
N ALA A 20 2.18 -0.93 -13.77
CA ALA A 20 2.89 0.23 -13.24
C ALA A 20 3.62 -0.09 -11.92
N GLY A 21 3.00 -0.89 -11.06
CA GLY A 21 3.59 -1.44 -9.84
C GLY A 21 4.86 -2.26 -10.11
N ILE A 22 4.78 -3.22 -11.03
CA ILE A 22 5.92 -4.06 -11.43
C ILE A 22 7.05 -3.21 -12.02
N MET A 23 6.72 -2.23 -12.88
CA MET A 23 7.71 -1.31 -13.46
C MET A 23 8.41 -0.47 -12.39
N ALA A 24 7.68 -0.01 -11.36
CA ALA A 24 8.28 0.71 -10.24
C ALA A 24 9.21 -0.20 -9.42
N VAL A 25 8.84 -1.46 -9.17
CA VAL A 25 9.70 -2.43 -8.48
C VAL A 25 10.99 -2.66 -9.26
N ILE A 26 10.89 -2.88 -10.58
CA ILE A 26 12.04 -3.07 -11.46
C ILE A 26 12.94 -1.83 -11.43
N ALA A 27 12.37 -0.62 -11.47
CA ALA A 27 13.14 0.62 -11.36
C ALA A 27 13.92 0.70 -10.04
N VAL A 28 13.31 0.32 -8.92
CA VAL A 28 14.00 0.28 -7.61
C VAL A 28 15.14 -0.73 -7.61
N LEU A 29 14.94 -1.94 -8.15
CA LEU A 29 15.97 -2.98 -8.24
C LEU A 29 17.16 -2.55 -9.11
N ILE A 30 16.90 -1.88 -10.24
CA ILE A 30 17.94 -1.33 -11.12
C ILE A 30 18.79 -0.30 -10.35
N VAL A 31 18.14 0.58 -9.58
CA VAL A 31 18.85 1.55 -8.74
C VAL A 31 19.68 0.85 -7.65
N MET A 32 19.18 -0.23 -7.03
CA MET A 32 19.98 -1.03 -6.09
C MET A 32 21.23 -1.62 -6.72
N MET A 33 21.11 -2.18 -7.94
CA MET A 33 22.24 -2.74 -8.67
C MET A 33 23.27 -1.65 -8.95
N ASP A 34 22.85 -0.47 -9.40
CA ASP A 34 23.74 0.65 -9.65
C ASP A 34 24.56 1.09 -8.40
N PHE A 35 24.00 0.94 -7.19
CA PHE A 35 24.68 1.27 -5.93
C PHE A 35 25.62 0.20 -5.37
N SER A 36 25.50 -1.06 -5.80
CA SER A 36 26.29 -2.17 -5.25
C SER A 36 27.79 -2.12 -5.59
N SER A 37 28.28 -1.09 -6.31
CA SER A 37 29.69 -0.77 -6.60
C SER A 37 30.59 -1.93 -7.08
N SER A 38 30.00 -3.03 -7.54
CA SER A 38 30.70 -4.27 -7.91
C SER A 38 30.66 -4.55 -9.41
N PHE A 39 30.15 -3.62 -10.22
CA PHE A 39 29.88 -3.82 -11.64
C PHE A 39 30.99 -3.30 -12.53
N THR A 40 31.33 -4.08 -13.54
CA THR A 40 32.27 -3.70 -14.61
C THR A 40 31.67 -2.59 -15.47
N GLU A 41 32.48 -1.73 -16.09
CA GLU A 41 32.05 -0.68 -17.06
C GLU A 41 31.03 -1.17 -18.10
N ARG A 42 31.15 -2.44 -18.55
CA ARG A 42 30.20 -3.07 -19.48
C ARG A 42 28.84 -3.39 -18.87
N GLU A 43 28.79 -3.77 -17.60
CA GLU A 43 27.53 -4.09 -16.90
C GLU A 43 26.76 -2.82 -16.57
N LEU A 44 27.45 -1.75 -16.18
CA LEU A 44 26.87 -0.42 -16.00
C LEU A 44 26.23 0.11 -17.28
N TYR A 45 26.83 -0.13 -18.44
CA TYR A 45 26.24 0.25 -19.74
C TYR A 45 24.87 -0.40 -19.97
N TYR A 46 24.73 -1.71 -19.72
CA TYR A 46 23.44 -2.39 -19.87
C TYR A 46 22.41 -1.94 -18.83
N ILE A 47 22.83 -1.71 -17.59
CA ILE A 47 21.97 -1.15 -16.53
C ILE A 47 21.41 0.21 -16.96
N HIS A 48 22.25 1.08 -17.53
CA HIS A 48 21.81 2.39 -18.04
C HIS A 48 20.85 2.30 -19.23
N ILE A 49 21.04 1.33 -20.14
CA ILE A 49 20.09 1.11 -21.24
C ILE A 49 18.71 0.73 -20.68
N ILE A 50 18.67 -0.21 -19.73
CA ILE A 50 17.41 -0.67 -19.14
C ILE A 50 16.75 0.46 -18.33
N ASP A 51 17.53 1.22 -17.54
CA ASP A 51 17.02 2.40 -16.80
C ASP A 51 16.39 3.43 -17.75
N ASN A 52 17.04 3.70 -18.88
CA ASN A 52 16.52 4.63 -19.88
C ASN A 52 15.23 4.11 -20.53
N ILE A 53 15.13 2.80 -20.82
CA ILE A 53 13.89 2.21 -21.36
C ILE A 53 12.74 2.36 -20.36
N VAL A 54 12.97 2.04 -19.09
CA VAL A 54 11.98 2.20 -18.01
C VAL A 54 11.57 3.66 -17.87
N TYR A 55 12.54 4.58 -17.90
CA TYR A 55 12.29 6.02 -17.86
C TYR A 55 11.42 6.47 -19.04
N PHE A 56 11.78 6.11 -20.29
CA PHE A 56 11.00 6.49 -21.47
C PHE A 56 9.59 5.91 -21.44
N SER A 57 9.40 4.70 -20.90
CA SER A 57 8.08 4.13 -20.67
C SER A 57 7.24 5.02 -19.74
N PHE A 58 7.81 5.49 -18.63
CA PHE A 58 7.11 6.40 -17.70
C PHE A 58 6.83 7.78 -18.30
N VAL A 59 7.75 8.30 -19.12
CA VAL A 59 7.54 9.54 -19.86
C VAL A 59 6.35 9.39 -20.81
N ALA A 60 6.38 8.37 -21.67
CA ALA A 60 5.32 8.10 -22.64
C ALA A 60 3.97 7.94 -21.94
N ASP A 61 3.93 7.16 -20.87
CA ASP A 61 2.78 6.92 -20.02
C ASP A 61 2.14 8.22 -19.49
N TYR A 62 2.94 9.16 -18.97
CA TYR A 62 2.44 10.47 -18.54
C TYR A 62 1.93 11.34 -19.68
N PHE A 63 2.64 11.37 -20.80
CA PHE A 63 2.21 12.17 -21.96
C PHE A 63 0.91 11.62 -22.57
N ILE A 64 0.75 10.30 -22.64
CA ILE A 64 -0.49 9.64 -23.05
C ILE A 64 -1.63 10.09 -22.12
N ARG A 65 -1.47 9.97 -20.80
CA ARG A 65 -2.49 10.44 -19.84
C ARG A 65 -2.79 11.94 -19.97
N MET A 66 -1.78 12.75 -20.22
CA MET A 66 -1.95 14.19 -20.39
C MET A 66 -2.71 14.55 -21.68
N ILE A 67 -2.50 13.80 -22.77
CA ILE A 67 -3.22 14.00 -24.04
C ILE A 67 -4.70 13.65 -23.88
N PHE A 68 -5.01 12.58 -23.14
CA PHE A 68 -6.39 12.11 -22.94
C PHE A 68 -7.15 12.81 -21.82
N SER A 69 -6.49 13.63 -20.99
CA SER A 69 -7.18 14.38 -19.94
C SER A 69 -7.97 15.57 -20.50
N LYS A 70 -9.26 15.66 -20.11
CA LYS A 70 -10.19 16.73 -20.50
C LYS A 70 -9.69 18.14 -20.16
N ASN A 71 -8.84 18.31 -19.13
CA ASN A 71 -8.31 19.62 -18.74
C ASN A 71 -6.82 19.56 -18.36
N LYS A 72 -5.96 19.91 -19.31
CA LYS A 72 -4.50 19.80 -19.21
C LYS A 72 -3.90 20.56 -18.04
N LYS A 73 -4.42 21.76 -17.70
CA LYS A 73 -3.90 22.56 -16.58
C LYS A 73 -4.20 21.89 -15.24
N LYS A 74 -5.45 21.45 -15.04
CA LYS A 74 -5.85 20.74 -13.83
C LYS A 74 -5.11 19.40 -13.68
N PHE A 75 -4.90 18.70 -14.80
CA PHE A 75 -4.08 17.48 -14.83
C PHE A 75 -2.64 17.73 -14.39
N PHE A 76 -2.01 18.80 -14.87
CA PHE A 76 -0.63 19.14 -14.53
C PHE A 76 -0.44 19.43 -13.03
N LEU A 77 -1.35 20.22 -12.43
CA LEU A 77 -1.32 20.51 -11.00
C LEU A 77 -1.60 19.28 -10.12
N HIS A 78 -2.42 18.34 -10.60
CA HIS A 78 -2.75 17.12 -9.86
C HIS A 78 -1.65 16.05 -9.95
N ASN A 79 -0.92 16.00 -11.08
CA ASN A 79 0.12 15.00 -11.36
C ASN A 79 1.54 15.60 -11.27
N ILE A 80 1.75 16.52 -10.33
CA ILE A 80 3.07 17.16 -10.14
C ILE A 80 4.14 16.14 -9.71
N ILE A 81 3.72 15.08 -9.02
CA ILE A 81 4.57 13.96 -8.59
C ILE A 81 5.14 13.24 -9.82
N ASP A 82 4.30 12.87 -10.80
CA ASP A 82 4.76 12.24 -12.04
C ASP A 82 5.71 13.13 -12.85
N LEU A 83 5.45 14.44 -12.87
CA LEU A 83 6.30 15.40 -13.57
C LEU A 83 7.71 15.45 -12.96
N ILE A 84 7.80 15.40 -11.63
CA ILE A 84 9.09 15.33 -10.91
C ILE A 84 9.81 14.01 -11.24
N ALA A 85 9.08 12.90 -11.42
CA ALA A 85 9.63 11.60 -11.79
C ALA A 85 10.26 11.62 -13.19
N ILE A 86 9.62 12.35 -14.11
CA ILE A 86 9.99 12.45 -15.53
C ILE A 86 11.09 13.48 -15.76
N PHE A 87 11.37 14.35 -14.79
CA PHE A 87 12.43 15.33 -14.95
C PHE A 87 13.77 14.62 -15.27
N PRO A 88 14.51 15.03 -16.33
CA PRO A 88 15.69 14.32 -16.80
C PRO A 88 16.89 14.58 -15.87
N LEU A 89 16.80 14.06 -14.64
CA LEU A 89 17.83 14.18 -13.60
C LEU A 89 19.13 13.48 -14.00
N GLY A 90 19.07 12.55 -14.95
CA GLY A 90 20.25 11.92 -15.55
C GLY A 90 21.20 12.92 -16.23
N PHE A 91 20.71 14.07 -16.69
CA PHE A 91 21.56 15.15 -17.22
C PHE A 91 22.49 15.75 -16.15
N PHE A 92 22.08 15.69 -14.87
CA PHE A 92 22.89 16.12 -13.73
C PHE A 92 23.74 14.99 -13.12
N ALA A 93 23.70 13.78 -13.70
CA ALA A 93 24.46 12.62 -13.21
C ALA A 93 25.98 12.82 -13.28
N SER A 94 26.46 13.72 -14.15
CA SER A 94 27.88 14.11 -14.25
C SER A 94 28.37 14.93 -13.06
N VAL A 95 27.49 15.42 -12.19
CA VAL A 95 27.85 16.14 -10.96
C VAL A 95 28.09 15.13 -9.84
N LYS A 96 29.07 15.38 -8.96
CA LYS A 96 29.51 14.53 -7.83
C LYS A 96 28.39 14.03 -6.89
N TYR A 97 27.18 14.60 -6.97
CA TYR A 97 25.97 14.26 -6.21
C TYR A 97 24.81 13.76 -7.08
N GLY A 98 25.04 13.51 -8.37
CA GLY A 98 24.02 13.05 -9.31
C GLY A 98 23.37 11.73 -8.91
N SER A 99 24.10 10.88 -8.19
CA SER A 99 23.56 9.65 -7.60
C SER A 99 22.47 9.91 -6.55
N VAL A 100 22.53 11.03 -5.82
CA VAL A 100 21.50 11.42 -4.84
C VAL A 100 20.22 11.86 -5.54
N LEU A 101 20.31 12.45 -6.74
CA LEU A 101 19.14 12.81 -7.54
C LEU A 101 18.36 11.57 -8.02
N LYS A 102 19.03 10.42 -8.16
CA LYS A 102 18.35 9.15 -8.47
C LYS A 102 17.41 8.70 -7.34
N LEU A 103 17.68 9.08 -6.08
CA LEU A 103 16.77 8.80 -4.97
C LEU A 103 15.44 9.54 -5.09
N ILE A 104 15.45 10.74 -5.69
CA ILE A 104 14.21 11.49 -5.93
C ILE A 104 13.29 10.65 -6.82
N ARG A 105 13.81 9.99 -7.87
CA ARG A 105 13.02 9.07 -8.71
C ARG A 105 12.40 7.95 -7.89
N VAL A 106 13.19 7.29 -7.05
CA VAL A 106 12.71 6.20 -6.18
C VAL A 106 11.58 6.69 -5.26
N VAL A 107 11.79 7.81 -4.56
CA VAL A 107 10.77 8.41 -3.68
C VAL A 107 9.52 8.78 -4.48
N THR A 108 9.67 9.35 -5.67
CA THR A 108 8.55 9.71 -6.54
C THR A 108 7.78 8.49 -7.03
N TYR A 109 8.45 7.42 -7.45
CA TYR A 109 7.80 6.16 -7.83
C TYR A 109 7.03 5.56 -6.64
N LEU A 110 7.59 5.61 -5.44
CA LEU A 110 6.91 5.16 -4.22
C LEU A 110 5.68 6.02 -3.88
N LEU A 111 5.80 7.35 -3.96
CA LEU A 111 4.68 8.26 -3.72
C LEU A 111 3.57 8.09 -4.76
N ARG A 112 3.93 7.78 -6.01
CA ARG A 112 2.98 7.43 -7.06
C ARG A 112 2.23 6.15 -6.73
N LEU A 113 2.93 5.08 -6.30
CA LEU A 113 2.29 3.86 -5.82
C LEU A 113 1.30 4.16 -4.69
N ILE A 114 1.68 4.96 -3.70
CA ILE A 114 0.80 5.33 -2.59
C ILE A 114 -0.44 6.11 -3.08
N GLY A 115 -0.26 7.03 -4.02
CA GLY A 115 -1.34 7.85 -4.59
C GLY A 115 -2.34 7.04 -5.41
N ASP A 116 -1.85 6.12 -6.23
CA ASP A 116 -2.67 5.23 -7.07
C ASP A 116 -3.44 4.19 -6.23
N ILE A 117 -2.93 3.86 -5.04
CA ILE A 117 -3.44 2.78 -4.20
C ILE A 117 -4.40 3.28 -3.09
N LYS A 118 -4.58 4.60 -2.92
CA LYS A 118 -5.47 5.19 -1.91
C LYS A 118 -6.93 4.71 -2.01
N GLU A 119 -7.42 4.34 -3.18
CA GLU A 119 -8.77 3.75 -3.35
C GLU A 119 -8.79 2.22 -3.17
N VAL A 120 -7.66 1.54 -3.36
CA VAL A 120 -7.56 0.07 -3.36
C VAL A 120 -7.23 -0.51 -1.97
N VAL A 121 -6.51 0.24 -1.12
CA VAL A 121 -6.14 -0.19 0.25
C VAL A 121 -7.37 -0.42 1.15
N PHE A 122 -8.50 0.22 0.87
CA PHE A 122 -9.69 0.12 1.70
C PHE A 122 -10.52 -1.16 1.49
N THR A 123 -10.24 -1.97 0.45
CA THR A 123 -11.09 -3.11 0.08
C THR A 123 -10.44 -4.49 0.30
N ASN A 124 -9.42 -4.59 1.17
CA ASN A 124 -8.85 -5.83 1.74
C ASN A 124 -7.59 -6.40 1.04
N ASN A 125 -6.42 -5.75 1.22
CA ASN A 125 -5.20 -6.13 0.49
C ASN A 125 -3.89 -6.02 1.30
N PHE A 126 -3.80 -6.76 2.42
CA PHE A 126 -2.57 -6.93 3.21
C PHE A 126 -1.31 -7.18 2.36
N ILE A 127 -1.43 -7.96 1.27
CA ILE A 127 -0.32 -8.27 0.36
C ILE A 127 0.25 -7.03 -0.35
N TYR A 128 -0.58 -6.02 -0.65
CA TYR A 128 -0.14 -4.78 -1.29
C TYR A 128 0.54 -3.86 -0.29
N ALA A 129 -0.02 -3.76 0.92
CA ALA A 129 0.64 -3.02 2.00
C ALA A 129 2.01 -3.60 2.33
N LEU A 130 2.11 -4.93 2.39
CA LEU A 130 3.38 -5.64 2.56
C LEU A 130 4.35 -5.33 1.41
N GLY A 131 3.90 -5.37 0.16
CA GLY A 131 4.72 -5.03 -1.00
C GLY A 131 5.24 -3.59 -0.96
N ILE A 132 4.39 -2.62 -0.63
CA ILE A 132 4.78 -1.20 -0.48
C ILE A 132 5.77 -1.02 0.66
N THR A 133 5.54 -1.64 1.82
CA THR A 133 6.45 -1.58 2.97
C THR A 133 7.82 -2.15 2.60
N ILE A 134 7.89 -3.27 1.87
CA ILE A 134 9.16 -3.81 1.36
C ILE A 134 9.86 -2.82 0.44
N LEU A 135 9.14 -2.24 -0.52
CA LEU A 135 9.70 -1.28 -1.47
C LEU A 135 10.23 -0.01 -0.78
N ILE A 136 9.47 0.55 0.16
CA ILE A 136 9.90 1.71 0.95
C ILE A 136 11.12 1.35 1.81
N THR A 137 11.14 0.15 2.40
CA THR A 137 12.29 -0.32 3.20
C THR A 137 13.55 -0.36 2.34
N ILE A 138 13.47 -1.01 1.17
CA ILE A 138 14.58 -1.11 0.22
C ILE A 138 15.08 0.28 -0.21
N ALA A 139 14.16 1.15 -0.62
CA ALA A 139 14.48 2.52 -1.03
C ALA A 139 15.12 3.33 0.11
N GLY A 140 14.57 3.19 1.32
CA GLY A 140 15.10 3.80 2.53
C GLY A 140 16.51 3.29 2.83
N SER A 141 16.79 2.01 2.63
CA SER A 141 18.14 1.44 2.79
C SER A 141 19.15 2.06 1.83
N ILE A 142 18.76 2.32 0.58
CA ILE A 142 19.63 3.01 -0.38
C ILE A 142 19.88 4.45 0.08
N GLY A 143 18.82 5.16 0.50
CA GLY A 143 18.95 6.51 1.06
C GLY A 143 19.87 6.55 2.28
N MET A 144 19.70 5.61 3.20
CA MET A 144 20.52 5.45 4.39
C MET A 144 21.98 5.18 4.03
N TYR A 145 22.24 4.26 3.11
CA TYR A 145 23.59 4.01 2.62
C TYR A 145 24.22 5.30 2.07
N LEU A 146 23.51 6.04 1.21
CA LEU A 146 24.07 7.24 0.58
C LEU A 146 24.36 8.38 1.55
N PHE A 147 23.49 8.57 2.53
CA PHE A 147 23.65 9.65 3.49
C PHE A 147 24.61 9.29 4.61
N GLU A 148 24.65 8.03 5.05
CA GLU A 148 25.42 7.61 6.21
C GLU A 148 26.73 6.88 5.88
N VAL A 149 26.97 6.43 4.65
CA VAL A 149 28.24 5.78 4.29
C VAL A 149 29.42 6.72 4.58
N ASN A 150 30.44 6.19 5.27
CA ASN A 150 31.60 6.94 5.77
C ASN A 150 31.32 7.96 6.88
N ASN A 151 30.12 7.95 7.47
CA ASN A 151 29.88 8.63 8.72
C ASN A 151 30.05 7.62 9.87
N ASN A 152 30.56 8.07 11.03
CA ASN A 152 30.86 7.21 12.19
C ASN A 152 29.61 6.59 12.88
N GLY A 153 28.52 6.39 12.14
CA GLY A 153 27.25 5.84 12.60
C GLY A 153 27.14 4.32 12.52
N GLY A 154 28.10 3.62 11.91
CA GLY A 154 28.13 2.15 11.81
C GLY A 154 27.64 1.58 10.48
N ILE A 155 27.24 2.42 9.52
CA ILE A 155 26.88 1.99 8.15
C ILE A 155 28.13 2.05 7.27
N ASN A 156 28.72 0.89 6.96
CA ASN A 156 29.93 0.79 6.12
C ASN A 156 29.62 0.24 4.73
N ASN A 157 28.63 -0.65 4.63
CA ASN A 157 28.20 -1.25 3.38
C ASN A 157 26.66 -1.16 3.23
N TYR A 158 26.14 -1.54 2.05
CA TYR A 158 24.69 -1.54 1.80
C TYR A 158 23.93 -2.55 2.69
N GLY A 159 24.55 -3.68 3.03
CA GLY A 159 23.99 -4.68 3.94
C GLY A 159 23.70 -4.10 5.32
N ASP A 160 24.60 -3.27 5.86
CA ASP A 160 24.41 -2.59 7.15
C ASP A 160 23.21 -1.61 7.08
N ALA A 161 23.07 -0.88 5.97
CA ALA A 161 21.96 0.04 5.77
C ALA A 161 20.60 -0.69 5.61
N LEU A 162 20.61 -1.85 4.95
CA LEU A 162 19.44 -2.72 4.79
C LEU A 162 19.03 -3.35 6.12
N TRP A 163 20.00 -3.86 6.88
CA TRP A 163 19.80 -4.35 8.24
C TRP A 163 19.14 -3.27 9.11
N TRP A 164 19.72 -2.08 9.16
CA TRP A 164 19.20 -0.97 9.95
C TRP A 164 17.77 -0.58 9.55
N SER A 165 17.47 -0.57 8.24
CA SER A 165 16.14 -0.26 7.73
C SER A 165 15.10 -1.30 8.13
N ILE A 166 15.44 -2.59 8.04
CA ILE A 166 14.55 -3.69 8.47
C ILE A 166 14.29 -3.61 9.97
N VAL A 167 15.32 -3.43 10.78
CA VAL A 167 15.23 -3.29 12.24
C VAL A 167 14.35 -2.08 12.63
N THR A 168 14.42 -1.00 11.86
CA THR A 168 13.62 0.21 12.07
C THR A 168 12.16 0.03 11.68
N VAL A 169 11.88 -0.53 10.49
CA VAL A 169 10.51 -0.75 10.00
C VAL A 169 9.78 -1.81 10.82
N SER A 170 10.50 -2.82 11.31
CA SER A 170 9.97 -3.81 12.26
C SER A 170 9.81 -3.28 13.69
N THR A 171 10.22 -2.03 13.95
CA THR A 171 10.18 -1.37 15.27
C THR A 171 11.02 -2.05 16.37
N VAL A 172 11.97 -2.92 15.99
CA VAL A 172 12.85 -3.61 16.93
C VAL A 172 13.88 -2.65 17.54
N GLY A 173 14.57 -1.89 16.70
CA GLY A 173 15.48 -0.82 17.13
C GLY A 173 16.62 -1.25 18.06
N TYR A 174 17.50 -2.15 17.63
CA TYR A 174 18.64 -2.61 18.45
C TYR A 174 19.57 -1.49 18.94
N GLY A 175 19.67 -0.39 18.19
CA GLY A 175 20.54 0.74 18.53
C GLY A 175 22.03 0.47 18.30
N ASP A 176 22.35 -0.57 17.54
CA ASP A 176 23.68 -0.96 17.09
C ASP A 176 24.28 0.02 16.06
N ILE A 177 23.41 0.60 15.23
CA ILE A 177 23.76 1.58 14.20
C ILE A 177 22.96 2.87 14.44
N SER A 178 23.63 4.02 14.35
CA SER A 178 23.07 5.34 14.61
C SER A 178 23.15 6.26 13.38
N VAL A 179 22.12 7.08 13.22
CA VAL A 179 21.98 7.99 12.07
C VAL A 179 22.49 9.38 12.43
N VAL A 180 23.60 9.78 11.82
CA VAL A 180 24.30 11.01 12.20
C VAL A 180 23.87 12.18 11.32
N THR A 181 23.68 11.96 10.03
CA THR A 181 23.45 13.03 9.06
C THR A 181 22.00 13.53 9.05
N ARG A 182 21.82 14.78 8.62
CA ARG A 182 20.47 15.38 8.48
C ARG A 182 19.64 14.66 7.41
N GLY A 183 20.25 14.25 6.30
CA GLY A 183 19.58 13.51 5.23
C GLY A 183 19.13 12.13 5.68
N GLY A 184 20.02 11.40 6.36
CA GLY A 184 19.70 10.09 6.96
C GLY A 184 18.55 10.19 7.97
N ARG A 185 18.51 11.23 8.81
CA ARG A 185 17.42 11.43 9.77
C ARG A 185 16.05 11.63 9.11
N ILE A 186 15.99 12.32 7.97
CA ILE A 186 14.74 12.47 7.21
C ILE A 186 14.29 11.10 6.69
N VAL A 187 15.21 10.31 6.13
CA VAL A 187 14.93 8.94 5.67
C VAL A 187 14.47 8.06 6.82
N ALA A 188 15.12 8.16 7.99
CA ALA A 188 14.73 7.47 9.21
C ALA A 188 13.29 7.78 9.63
N CYS A 189 12.89 9.05 9.63
CA CYS A 189 11.52 9.44 9.97
C CYS A 189 10.49 8.80 9.03
N ILE A 190 10.76 8.76 7.72
CA ILE A 190 9.88 8.12 6.73
C ILE A 190 9.75 6.62 7.00
N LEU A 191 10.86 5.94 7.29
CA LEU A 191 10.87 4.51 7.61
C LEU A 191 10.11 4.20 8.90
N MET A 192 10.25 5.02 9.94
CA MET A 192 9.52 4.86 11.20
C MET A 192 8.00 4.99 11.00
N ILE A 193 7.53 6.02 10.28
CA ILE A 193 6.10 6.20 9.98
C ILE A 193 5.57 5.00 9.19
N THR A 194 6.36 4.52 8.23
CA THR A 194 6.00 3.36 7.40
C THR A 194 5.85 2.08 8.24
N GLY A 195 6.79 1.83 9.16
CA GLY A 195 6.75 0.68 10.06
C GLY A 195 5.51 0.68 10.97
N VAL A 196 5.25 1.81 11.63
CA VAL A 196 4.06 1.96 12.49
C VAL A 196 2.76 1.82 11.69
N GLY A 197 2.71 2.41 10.49
CA GLY A 197 1.56 2.28 9.58
C GLY A 197 1.30 0.83 9.17
N PHE A 198 2.35 0.08 8.83
CA PHE A 198 2.24 -1.33 8.47
C PHE A 198 1.75 -2.20 9.63
N LEU A 199 2.31 -2.03 10.84
CA LEU A 199 1.87 -2.76 12.04
C LEU A 199 0.41 -2.45 12.42
N SER A 200 -0.01 -1.19 12.25
CA SER A 200 -1.40 -0.78 12.45
C SER A 200 -2.35 -1.47 11.48
N MET A 201 -1.98 -1.55 10.20
CA MET A 201 -2.76 -2.24 9.18
C MET A 201 -2.80 -3.76 9.39
N LEU A 202 -1.70 -4.36 9.81
CA LEU A 202 -1.64 -5.77 10.18
C LEU A 202 -2.63 -6.07 11.31
N THR A 203 -2.63 -5.24 12.36
CA THR A 203 -3.54 -5.35 13.50
C THR A 203 -5.01 -5.21 13.07
N SER A 204 -5.31 -4.20 12.23
CA SER A 204 -6.66 -3.99 11.68
C SER A 204 -7.14 -5.18 10.85
N THR A 205 -6.29 -5.72 9.97
CA THR A 205 -6.62 -6.87 9.12
C THR A 205 -6.93 -8.11 9.96
N MET A 206 -6.12 -8.36 11.00
CA MET A 206 -6.37 -9.46 11.94
C MET A 206 -7.71 -9.29 12.66
N SER A 207 -7.98 -8.09 13.17
CA SER A 207 -9.25 -7.78 13.85
C SER A 207 -10.45 -8.05 12.93
N THR A 208 -10.43 -7.57 11.69
CA THR A 208 -11.48 -7.82 10.70
C THR A 208 -11.66 -9.30 10.39
N PHE A 209 -10.56 -10.07 10.30
CA PHE A 209 -10.61 -11.51 10.07
C PHE A 209 -11.31 -12.28 11.20
N PHE A 210 -11.00 -11.94 12.46
CA PHE A 210 -11.68 -12.53 13.62
C PHE A 210 -13.14 -12.07 13.72
N PHE A 211 -13.40 -10.78 13.51
CA PHE A 211 -14.75 -10.22 13.58
C PHE A 211 -15.67 -10.83 12.52
N ASN A 212 -15.21 -10.95 11.28
CA ASN A 212 -16.00 -11.56 10.20
C ASN A 212 -16.32 -13.04 10.47
N ARG A 213 -15.40 -13.79 11.08
CA ARG A 213 -15.65 -15.19 11.49
C ARG A 213 -16.66 -15.27 12.63
N HIS A 214 -16.55 -14.39 13.62
CA HIS A 214 -17.49 -14.34 14.73
C HIS A 214 -18.89 -13.95 14.23
N THR A 215 -19.00 -12.89 13.44
CA THR A 215 -20.27 -12.42 12.87
C THR A 215 -20.91 -13.47 11.96
N LYS A 216 -20.14 -14.15 11.08
CA LYS A 216 -20.68 -15.27 10.29
C LYS A 216 -21.23 -16.41 11.16
N ARG A 217 -20.53 -16.79 12.23
CA ARG A 217 -21.00 -17.83 13.16
C ARG A 217 -22.28 -17.42 13.90
N VAL A 218 -22.35 -16.18 14.38
CA VAL A 218 -23.53 -15.66 15.08
C VAL A 218 -24.74 -15.61 14.15
N ILE A 219 -24.56 -15.13 12.91
CA ILE A 219 -25.63 -15.08 11.91
C ILE A 219 -26.14 -16.49 11.60
N ASN A 220 -25.23 -17.46 11.37
CA ASN A 220 -25.63 -18.85 11.11
C ASN A 220 -26.41 -19.46 12.30
N ASN A 221 -25.90 -19.34 13.52
CA ASN A 221 -26.57 -19.88 14.71
C ASN A 221 -27.97 -19.28 14.91
N ASN A 222 -28.11 -17.96 14.70
CA ASN A 222 -29.42 -17.31 14.80
C ASN A 222 -30.38 -17.79 13.71
N SER A 223 -29.90 -18.01 12.49
CA SER A 223 -30.73 -18.53 11.40
C SER A 223 -31.20 -19.96 11.67
N GLU A 224 -30.33 -20.84 12.20
CA GLU A 224 -30.69 -22.21 12.59
C GLU A 224 -31.70 -22.22 13.75
N ASN A 225 -31.48 -21.39 14.78
CA ASN A 225 -32.42 -21.27 15.90
C ASN A 225 -33.80 -20.74 15.46
N THR A 226 -33.83 -19.79 14.52
CA THR A 226 -35.08 -19.25 13.99
C THR A 226 -35.83 -20.31 13.17
N GLN A 227 -35.12 -21.10 12.34
CA GLN A 227 -35.72 -22.21 11.60
C GLN A 227 -36.27 -23.29 12.53
N ASN A 228 -35.53 -23.68 13.57
CA ASN A 228 -35.99 -24.67 14.55
C ASN A 228 -37.24 -24.19 15.29
N SER A 229 -37.27 -22.91 15.68
CA SER A 229 -38.44 -22.33 16.35
C SER A 229 -39.69 -22.33 15.46
N ILE A 230 -39.54 -22.08 14.16
CA ILE A 230 -40.65 -22.12 13.19
C ILE A 230 -41.14 -23.56 12.99
N LEU A 231 -40.22 -24.53 12.90
CA LEU A 231 -40.56 -25.95 12.77
C LEU A 231 -41.31 -26.47 14.01
N ASP A 232 -40.86 -26.10 15.22
CA ASP A 232 -41.54 -26.45 16.46
C ASP A 232 -42.97 -25.90 16.50
N ILE A 233 -43.17 -24.64 16.11
CA ILE A 233 -44.51 -24.02 16.03
C ILE A 233 -45.37 -24.72 14.97
N SER A 234 -44.79 -25.10 13.83
CA SER A 234 -45.52 -25.77 12.75
C SER A 234 -46.00 -27.17 13.14
N ASN A 235 -45.22 -27.87 13.97
CA ASN A 235 -45.49 -29.22 14.48
C ASN A 235 -46.47 -29.25 15.67
N LEU A 236 -46.89 -28.10 16.21
CA LEU A 236 -47.92 -28.06 17.25
C LEU A 236 -49.27 -28.55 16.72
N SER A 237 -49.97 -29.34 17.55
CA SER A 237 -51.39 -29.68 17.35
C SER A 237 -52.23 -28.40 17.14
N GLU A 238 -53.21 -28.46 16.22
CA GLU A 238 -54.13 -27.35 15.93
C GLU A 238 -54.87 -26.84 17.17
N GLU A 239 -55.11 -27.71 18.16
CA GLU A 239 -55.72 -27.33 19.44
C GLU A 239 -54.80 -26.44 20.29
N ASN A 240 -53.50 -26.75 20.30
CA ASN A 240 -52.51 -25.95 21.02
C ASN A 240 -52.30 -24.59 20.35
N LYS A 241 -52.30 -24.52 19.02
CA LYS A 241 -52.25 -23.24 18.29
C LYS A 241 -53.43 -22.34 18.64
N LYS A 242 -54.65 -22.91 18.69
CA LYS A 242 -55.86 -22.17 19.09
C LYS A 242 -55.78 -21.61 20.50
N ASN A 243 -55.27 -22.39 21.45
CA ASN A 243 -55.13 -21.96 22.84
C ASN A 243 -54.12 -20.81 22.99
N ILE A 244 -53.00 -20.85 22.25
CA ILE A 244 -52.00 -19.78 22.25
C ILE A 244 -52.58 -18.48 21.67
N ILE A 245 -53.31 -18.55 20.55
CA ILE A 245 -53.96 -17.36 19.94
C ILE A 245 -55.00 -16.76 20.89
N SER A 246 -55.80 -17.61 21.53
CA SER A 246 -56.82 -17.16 22.49
C SER A 246 -56.18 -16.44 23.69
N TYR A 247 -55.06 -16.97 24.20
CA TYR A 247 -54.31 -16.36 25.30
C TYR A 247 -53.63 -15.05 24.88
N TYR A 248 -53.07 -14.97 23.67
CA TYR A 248 -52.48 -13.75 23.13
C TYR A 248 -53.52 -12.63 22.99
N ASN A 249 -54.70 -12.94 22.44
CA ASN A 249 -55.80 -11.98 22.33
C ASN A 249 -56.25 -11.46 23.70
N TYR A 250 -56.30 -12.34 24.72
CA TYR A 250 -56.59 -11.92 26.09
C TYR A 250 -55.55 -10.96 26.67
N LEU A 251 -54.26 -11.18 26.39
CA LEU A 251 -53.19 -10.28 26.85
C LEU A 251 -53.23 -8.91 26.17
N CYS A 252 -53.43 -8.86 24.85
CA CYS A 252 -53.59 -7.59 24.13
C CYS A 252 -54.79 -6.79 24.67
N PHE A 253 -55.93 -7.46 24.86
CA PHE A 253 -57.12 -6.82 25.41
C PHE A 253 -56.91 -6.28 26.84
N LYS A 254 -56.05 -6.92 27.62
CA LYS A 254 -55.73 -6.50 29.00
C LYS A 254 -54.75 -5.33 29.04
N GLU A 255 -53.84 -5.20 28.08
CA GLU A 255 -52.93 -4.05 27.99
C GLU A 255 -53.62 -2.78 27.48
N GLU A 256 -54.62 -2.92 26.61
CA GLU A 256 -55.40 -1.79 26.07
C GLU A 256 -56.30 -1.11 27.14
N TYR A 257 -56.49 -1.76 28.29
CA TYR A 257 -57.30 -1.29 29.43
C TYR A 257 -56.48 -1.13 30.73
N LYS A 258 -55.18 -0.81 30.63
CA LYS A 258 -54.44 -0.25 31.78
C LYS A 258 -54.75 1.25 31.90
N PRO A 259 -55.18 1.74 33.08
CA PRO A 259 -55.46 3.16 33.31
C PRO A 259 -54.22 4.05 33.20
#